data_AF-A0A967GAW3-F1
#
_entry.id   AF-A0A967GAW3-F1
#
_cell.length_a   1.000
_cell.length_b   1.000
_cell.length_c   1.000
_cell.angle_alpha   90.00
_cell.angle_beta   90.00
_cell.angle_gamma   90.00
#
_symmetry.space_group_name_H-M   'P 1'
#
loop_
_entity.id
_entity.type
_entity.pdbx_description
1 polymer ?
#
loop_
_entity_poly.entity_id
_entity_poly.type
_entity_poly.pdbx_seq_one_letter_code
_entity_poly.pdbx_strand_id
1 'polypeptide(L)'
;QDDDHDEEEILWEGRPFLSVSTHYIITTQRVRIIQGLLGKDREDIELIRIQDIDQSQSLRERLLNLGDITIRGHDTSHPKAVLNN
;
A
#
# COMPACT_ATOMS: atom_id res chain seq x y z
N GLN A 1 -29.90 5.48 16.39
CA GLN A 1 -28.85 5.61 17.43
C GLN A 1 -27.63 5.19 16.66
N ASP A 2 -27.06 6.16 15.95
CA ASP A 2 -26.21 5.91 14.79
C ASP A 2 -24.81 6.35 15.22
N ASP A 3 -24.04 5.42 15.79
CA ASP A 3 -22.72 5.70 16.34
C ASP A 3 -21.79 4.49 16.07
N ASP A 4 -21.85 3.94 14.85
CA ASP A 4 -21.26 2.64 14.52
C ASP A 4 -20.10 2.66 13.51
N HIS A 5 -19.53 3.81 13.14
CA HIS A 5 -18.39 3.80 12.20
C HIS A 5 -17.33 4.86 12.52
N ASP A 6 -16.30 4.51 13.30
CA ASP A 6 -15.06 5.30 13.41
C ASP A 6 -13.79 4.47 13.71
N GLU A 7 -13.84 3.13 13.68
CA GLU A 7 -12.64 2.31 13.84
C GLU A 7 -12.01 2.02 12.47
N GLU A 8 -10.74 2.39 12.29
CA GLU A 8 -9.98 2.12 11.06
C GLU A 8 -9.79 0.60 10.91
N GLU A 9 -10.49 -0.01 9.94
CA GLU A 9 -10.40 -1.45 9.69
C GLU A 9 -9.28 -1.80 8.69
N ILE A 10 -8.62 -2.93 8.92
CA ILE A 10 -7.64 -3.50 7.97
C ILE A 10 -8.40 -4.27 6.89
N LEU A 11 -8.21 -3.87 5.63
CA LEU A 11 -8.79 -4.53 4.46
C LEU A 11 -7.87 -5.60 3.88
N TRP A 12 -6.55 -5.36 3.95
CA TRP A 12 -5.56 -6.27 3.39
C TRP A 12 -4.18 -6.06 4.01
N GLU A 13 -3.43 -7.14 4.14
CA GLU A 13 -2.01 -7.14 4.52
C GLU A 13 -1.21 -8.00 3.55
N GLY A 14 -0.01 -7.54 3.21
CA GLY A 14 0.89 -8.30 2.37
C GLY A 14 2.32 -7.81 2.43
N ARG A 15 3.19 -8.51 1.71
CA ARG A 15 4.59 -8.14 1.58
C ARG A 15 5.13 -8.56 0.22
N PRO A 16 6.16 -7.87 -0.30
CA PRO A 16 6.84 -8.27 -1.52
C PRO A 16 7.32 -9.72 -1.45
N PHE A 17 7.30 -10.42 -2.59
CA PHE A 17 7.81 -11.78 -2.68
C PHE A 17 9.27 -11.84 -2.19
N LEU A 18 9.57 -12.76 -1.27
CA LEU A 18 10.87 -12.92 -0.59
C LEU A 18 11.34 -11.75 0.29
N SER A 19 10.57 -10.67 0.44
CA SER A 19 10.94 -9.61 1.38
C SER A 19 10.69 -10.04 2.83
N VAL A 20 11.65 -9.70 3.68
CA VAL A 20 11.60 -9.86 5.13
C VAL A 20 11.42 -8.54 5.87
N SER A 21 11.62 -7.41 5.16
CA SER A 21 11.74 -6.08 5.77
C SER A 21 10.73 -5.08 5.23
N THR A 22 9.81 -5.49 4.35
CA THR A 22 8.81 -4.60 3.76
C THR A 22 7.44 -5.20 3.99
N HIS A 23 6.52 -4.41 4.53
CA HIS A 23 5.13 -4.80 4.75
C HIS A 23 4.20 -3.71 4.26
N TYR A 24 3.10 -4.13 3.65
CA TYR A 24 2.04 -3.28 3.16
C TYR A 24 0.76 -3.58 3.92
N ILE A 25 0.08 -2.53 4.39
CA ILE A 25 -1.21 -2.64 5.06
C ILE A 25 -2.16 -1.67 4.37
N ILE A 26 -3.30 -2.15 3.90
CA ILE A 26 -4.36 -1.33 3.34
C ILE A 26 -5.50 -1.34 4.37
N THR A 27 -5.90 -0.16 4.80
CA THR A 27 -7.03 0.06 5.69
C THR A 27 -8.17 0.74 4.95
N THR A 28 -9.29 0.96 5.64
CA THR A 28 -10.39 1.79 5.14
C THR A 28 -10.03 3.26 4.95
N GLN A 29 -8.88 3.72 5.48
CA GLN A 29 -8.48 5.12 5.46
C GLN A 29 -7.15 5.39 4.76
N ARG A 30 -6.21 4.44 4.76
CA ARG A 30 -4.86 4.67 4.22
C ARG A 30 -4.18 3.41 3.69
N VAL A 31 -3.14 3.64 2.90
CA VAL A 31 -2.13 2.63 2.57
C VAL A 31 -0.90 2.90 3.41
N ARG A 32 -0.40 1.89 4.12
CA ARG A 32 0.80 1.92 4.94
C ARG A 32 1.90 1.12 4.29
N ILE A 33 3.07 1.72 4.14
CA ILE A 33 4.30 1.06 3.69
C ILE A 33 5.28 1.11 4.85
N ILE A 34 5.62 -0.07 5.38
CA ILE A 34 6.53 -0.21 6.52
C ILE A 34 7.81 -0.87 6.03
N GLN A 35 8.96 -0.25 6.29
CA GLN A 35 10.26 -0.70 5.83
C GLN A 35 11.30 -0.81 6.96
N GLY A 36 12.20 -1.78 6.79
CA GLY A 36 13.31 -2.06 7.70
C GLY A 36 13.03 -3.22 8.67
N LEU A 37 14.10 -3.82 9.18
CA LEU A 37 14.04 -5.01 10.07
C LEU A 37 13.32 -4.77 11.41
N LEU A 38 13.19 -3.49 11.81
CA LEU A 38 12.49 -3.06 13.03
C LEU A 38 11.40 -2.01 12.72
N GLY A 39 10.97 -1.88 11.45
CA GLY A 39 9.97 -0.89 11.05
C GLY A 39 10.39 0.56 11.27
N LYS A 40 11.67 0.89 10.98
CA LYS A 40 12.22 2.23 11.21
C LYS A 40 11.67 3.28 10.26
N ASP A 41 11.19 2.86 9.10
CA ASP A 41 10.66 3.75 8.08
C ASP A 41 9.19 3.39 7.81
N ARG A 42 8.32 4.38 7.85
CA ARG A 42 6.88 4.21 7.72
C ARG A 42 6.28 5.37 6.96
N GLU A 43 5.62 5.04 5.87
CA GLU A 43 4.91 5.97 5.01
C GLU A 43 3.41 5.63 5.05
N ASP A 44 2.58 6.63 5.39
CA ASP A 44 1.13 6.53 5.45
C ASP A 44 0.53 7.43 4.36
N ILE A 45 -0.20 6.83 3.41
CA ILE A 45 -0.85 7.51 2.29
C ILE A 45 -2.36 7.48 2.54
N GLU A 46 -2.93 8.60 2.97
CA GLU A 46 -4.38 8.74 3.15
C GLU A 46 -5.11 8.49 1.82
N LEU A 47 -6.10 7.60 1.80
CA LEU A 47 -6.84 7.22 0.59
C LEU A 47 -7.51 8.42 -0.08
N ILE A 48 -7.99 9.38 0.71
CA ILE A 48 -8.60 10.62 0.21
C ILE A 48 -7.62 11.50 -0.59
N ARG A 49 -6.31 11.26 -0.49
CA ARG A 49 -5.28 12.01 -1.24
C ARG A 49 -4.83 11.28 -2.51
N ILE A 50 -5.27 10.05 -2.73
CA ILE A 50 -4.94 9.27 -3.91
C ILE A 50 -5.75 9.83 -5.08
N GLN A 51 -5.03 10.19 -6.14
CA GLN A 51 -5.62 10.63 -7.40
C GLN A 51 -5.84 9.46 -8.35
N ASP A 52 -4.88 8.54 -8.38
CA ASP A 52 -4.85 7.48 -9.39
C ASP A 52 -4.06 6.27 -8.91
N ILE A 53 -4.43 5.10 -9.42
CA ILE A 53 -3.84 3.81 -9.10
C ILE A 53 -3.64 3.03 -10.40
N ASP A 54 -2.38 2.67 -10.68
CA ASP A 54 -2.02 1.77 -11.78
C ASP A 54 -1.57 0.42 -11.26
N GLN A 55 -1.79 -0.61 -12.08
CA GLN A 55 -1.20 -1.93 -11.90
C GLN A 55 -0.31 -2.28 -13.09
N SER A 56 0.88 -2.81 -12.84
CA SER A 56 1.77 -3.34 -13.88
C SER A 56 2.21 -4.76 -13.56
N GLN A 57 2.23 -5.61 -14.59
CA GLN A 57 2.56 -7.02 -14.43
C GLN A 57 3.14 -7.59 -15.73
N SER A 58 4.31 -8.19 -15.64
CA SER A 58 4.95 -8.95 -16.72
C SER A 58 4.30 -10.34 -16.87
N LEU A 59 4.59 -11.01 -18.00
CA LEU A 59 4.09 -12.37 -18.25
C LEU A 59 4.56 -13.39 -17.19
N ARG A 60 5.76 -13.20 -16.62
CA ARG A 60 6.30 -14.11 -15.59
C ARG A 60 5.61 -13.89 -14.24
N GLU A 61 5.37 -12.64 -13.89
CA GLU A 61 4.64 -12.27 -12.66
C GLU A 61 3.20 -12.77 -12.70
N ARG A 62 2.54 -12.76 -13.87
CA ARG A 62 1.23 -13.41 -14.07
C ARG A 62 1.21 -14.89 -13.69
N LEU A 63 2.25 -15.63 -14.08
CA LEU A 63 2.33 -17.06 -13.76
C LEU A 63 2.50 -17.32 -12.25
N LEU A 64 3.10 -16.36 -11.55
CA LEU A 64 3.33 -16.42 -10.10
C LEU A 64 2.26 -15.68 -9.28
N ASN A 65 1.26 -15.09 -9.94
CA ASN A 65 0.25 -14.20 -9.35
C ASN A 65 0.87 -13.03 -8.54
N LEU A 66 1.96 -12.45 -9.04
CA LEU A 66 2.62 -11.25 -8.51
C LEU A 66 2.32 -10.05 -9.42
N GLY A 67 2.41 -8.81 -8.95
CA GLY A 67 2.36 -7.59 -9.77
C GLY A 67 2.50 -6.34 -8.92
N ASP A 68 2.94 -5.25 -9.53
CA ASP A 68 3.18 -3.99 -8.83
C ASP A 68 1.94 -3.10 -8.87
N ILE A 69 1.71 -2.36 -7.78
CA ILE A 69 0.71 -1.30 -7.69
C ILE A 69 1.42 0.04 -7.53
N THR A 70 1.15 0.98 -8.42
CA THR A 70 1.63 2.37 -8.33
C THR A 70 0.50 3.28 -7.88
N ILE A 71 0.71 3.97 -6.76
CA ILE A 71 -0.21 4.96 -6.20
C ILE A 71 0.31 6.35 -6.51
N ARG A 72 -0.54 7.23 -7.05
CA ARG A 72 -0.23 8.64 -7.26
C ARG A 72 -1.10 9.53 -6.38
N GLY A 73 -0.45 10.38 -5.59
CA GLY A 73 -1.09 11.31 -4.67
C GLY A 73 -1.10 12.75 -5.17
N HIS A 74 -1.86 13.61 -4.52
CA HIS A 74 -1.88 15.06 -4.78
C HIS A 74 -0.80 15.86 -4.04
N ASP A 75 -0.04 15.21 -3.16
CA ASP A 75 1.02 15.82 -2.36
C ASP A 75 2.30 16.03 -3.21
N THR A 76 2.80 17.26 -3.25
CA THR A 76 4.04 17.61 -3.95
C THR A 76 5.29 17.02 -3.29
N SER A 77 5.19 16.60 -2.02
CA SER A 77 6.31 16.06 -1.24
C SER A 77 6.55 14.59 -1.54
N HIS A 78 5.48 13.81 -1.72
CA HIS A 78 5.52 12.38 -2.03
C HIS A 78 4.43 12.05 -3.08
N PRO A 79 4.64 12.45 -4.35
CA PRO A 79 3.60 12.34 -5.37
C PRO A 79 3.35 10.89 -5.83
N LYS A 80 4.24 9.96 -5.49
CA LYS A 80 4.22 8.59 -6.00
C LYS A 80 4.74 7.60 -4.96
N ALA A 81 3.99 6.54 -4.74
CA ALA A 81 4.41 5.36 -3.99
C ALA A 81 4.19 4.09 -4.82
N VAL A 82 4.99 3.05 -4.55
CA VAL A 82 4.92 1.78 -5.26
C VAL A 82 4.91 0.63 -4.27
N LEU A 83 3.87 -0.20 -4.34
CA LEU A 83 3.79 -1.48 -3.66
C LEU A 83 4.32 -2.53 -4.63
N ASN A 84 5.55 -2.98 -4.39
CA ASN A 84 6.22 -3.94 -5.27
C ASN A 84 5.82 -5.38 -4.94
N ASN A 85 5.51 -6.16 -5.99
CA ASN A 85 5.09 -7.58 -6.09
C ASN A 85 3.66 -7.93 -5.67
#